data_AF-A0A495M7E6-F1
#
_entry.id   AF-A0A495M7E6-F1
#
_cell.length_a   1.000
_cell.length_b   1.000
_cell.length_c   1.000
_cell.angle_alpha   90.00
_cell.angle_beta   90.00
_cell.angle_gamma   90.00
#
_symmetry.space_group_name_H-M   'P 1'
#
loop_
_entity.id
_entity.type
_entity.pdbx_description
1 polymer ?
#
loop_
_entity_poly.entity_id
_entity_poly.type
_entity_poly.pdbx_seq_one_letter_code
_entity_poly.pdbx_strand_id
1 'polypeptide(L)'
;MKKTVLFLFLSLAMIGCKEKEETQDDTRAMAATKNQQECLGLEEYRKIDDLKLEPPKKDSLRADWLRKYGKAVCIDTLYLSTIETHEIKHTPFKLGTGKSFAIKWEDLKKLTESYSAYEKYVGFKLDASKEIAGIEIEPKFSDTKVCYSLPLFRSIARENEGLDISFEFMWALVGNSKQETIIFRVLNGKNPATFFDFSDEPRIDASGYKKAPL
;
A
#
# COMPACT_ATOMS: atom_id res chain seq x y z
N MET A 1 63.71 7.79 -38.28
CA MET A 1 63.40 7.59 -39.72
C MET A 1 61.99 7.03 -39.82
N LYS A 2 60.94 7.85 -39.97
CA LYS A 2 60.25 8.19 -41.24
C LYS A 2 60.12 7.01 -42.21
N LYS A 3 58.93 6.37 -42.28
CA LYS A 3 58.23 5.92 -43.51
C LYS A 3 56.72 5.86 -43.19
N THR A 4 55.93 6.88 -43.55
CA THR A 4 55.12 7.04 -44.77
C THR A 4 53.72 6.41 -44.64
N VAL A 5 52.75 7.30 -44.82
CA VAL A 5 51.28 7.21 -44.77
C VAL A 5 50.70 6.28 -45.85
N LEU A 6 49.58 5.63 -45.56
CA LEU A 6 48.54 5.40 -46.58
C LEU A 6 47.16 5.65 -45.98
N PHE A 7 46.49 6.67 -46.53
CA PHE A 7 45.09 7.01 -46.34
C PHE A 7 44.19 5.95 -46.99
N LEU A 8 43.11 5.57 -46.31
CA LEU A 8 41.93 5.00 -46.96
C LEU A 8 40.69 5.66 -46.37
N PHE A 9 40.33 6.78 -46.99
CA PHE A 9 38.97 7.32 -46.95
C PHE A 9 38.06 6.36 -47.69
N LEU A 10 36.97 5.93 -47.06
CA LEU A 10 35.75 5.60 -47.79
C LEU A 10 34.54 5.98 -46.94
N SER A 11 34.05 7.19 -47.18
CA SER A 11 32.75 7.69 -46.75
C SER A 11 31.81 7.67 -47.95
N LEU A 12 30.75 6.86 -47.87
CA LEU A 12 29.54 6.84 -48.70
C LEU A 12 28.53 5.99 -47.90
N ALA A 13 27.27 6.35 -47.66
CA ALA A 13 26.50 7.53 -47.98
C ALA A 13 25.37 7.60 -46.94
N MET A 14 25.00 8.81 -46.51
CA MET A 14 23.73 9.03 -45.84
C MET A 14 22.61 8.84 -46.86
N ILE A 15 21.70 7.90 -46.59
CA ILE A 15 20.33 7.95 -47.12
C ILE A 15 19.44 8.18 -45.91
N GLY A 16 19.11 9.44 -45.67
CA GLY A 16 17.96 9.81 -44.86
C GLY A 16 16.70 9.54 -45.68
N CYS A 17 15.82 8.69 -45.19
CA CYS A 17 14.42 8.68 -45.61
C CYS A 17 13.60 9.44 -44.57
N LYS A 18 13.10 10.56 -45.08
CA LYS A 18 12.20 11.54 -44.51
C LYS A 18 10.82 10.91 -44.24
N GLU A 19 10.18 11.40 -43.19
CA GLU A 19 8.79 11.13 -42.81
C GLU A 19 7.81 11.26 -43.98
N LYS A 20 6.85 10.34 -44.02
CA LYS A 20 5.55 10.53 -44.66
C LYS A 20 4.49 10.06 -43.67
N GLU A 21 3.66 11.00 -43.21
CA GLU A 21 2.30 10.70 -42.78
C GLU A 21 1.46 10.34 -44.01
N GLU A 22 0.73 9.23 -43.95
CA GLU A 22 -0.65 9.11 -44.43
C GLU A 22 -1.29 7.83 -43.86
N THR A 23 -2.61 7.90 -43.74
CA THR A 23 -3.52 7.26 -42.78
C THR A 23 -4.08 5.89 -43.23
N GLN A 24 -4.46 5.05 -42.24
CA GLN A 24 -5.46 3.94 -42.28
C GLN A 24 -5.17 2.72 -43.19
N ASP A 25 -5.50 1.47 -42.86
CA ASP A 25 -6.23 0.81 -41.77
C ASP A 25 -5.82 -0.69 -41.77
N ASP A 26 -5.96 -1.33 -40.61
CA ASP A 26 -6.10 -2.76 -40.34
C ASP A 26 -5.21 -3.82 -41.03
N THR A 27 -4.34 -4.49 -40.25
CA THR A 27 -4.54 -5.89 -39.78
C THR A 27 -3.23 -6.53 -39.30
N ARG A 28 -3.29 -7.07 -38.08
CA ARG A 28 -2.46 -8.14 -37.48
C ARG A 28 -1.01 -7.85 -37.07
N ALA A 29 -0.91 -7.65 -35.76
CA ALA A 29 -0.24 -8.57 -34.84
C ALA A 29 1.24 -8.88 -35.12
N MET A 30 2.12 -8.03 -34.60
CA MET A 30 3.41 -8.49 -34.11
C MET A 30 3.77 -7.83 -32.78
N ALA A 31 3.89 -8.70 -31.78
CA ALA A 31 4.93 -8.69 -30.76
C ALA A 31 4.99 -7.46 -29.83
N ALA A 32 4.12 -7.48 -28.83
CA ALA A 32 4.48 -6.98 -27.50
C ALA A 32 3.89 -7.87 -26.40
N THR A 33 4.01 -9.19 -26.53
CA THR A 33 3.95 -10.07 -25.35
C THR A 33 5.27 -9.91 -24.60
N LYS A 34 5.44 -8.74 -23.97
CA LYS A 34 6.27 -8.67 -22.76
C LYS A 34 5.74 -9.78 -21.88
N ASN A 35 6.59 -10.73 -21.51
CA ASN A 35 6.36 -11.68 -20.43
C ASN A 35 5.69 -10.92 -19.29
N GLN A 36 4.35 -11.01 -19.18
CA GLN A 36 3.64 -10.61 -17.99
C GLN A 36 4.12 -11.64 -16.98
N GLN A 37 5.12 -11.24 -16.20
CA GLN A 37 5.44 -11.96 -14.99
C GLN A 37 4.13 -11.95 -14.19
N GLU A 38 3.43 -13.08 -14.19
CA GLU A 38 2.14 -13.22 -13.52
C GLU A 38 2.37 -12.85 -12.06
N CYS A 39 1.89 -11.68 -11.68
CA CYS A 39 1.84 -11.28 -10.28
C CYS A 39 0.74 -12.10 -9.59
N LEU A 40 0.92 -12.36 -8.30
CA LEU A 40 -0.02 -13.14 -7.53
C LEU A 40 -1.32 -12.34 -7.30
N GLY A 41 -2.46 -13.02 -7.37
CA GLY A 41 -3.70 -12.51 -6.81
C GLY A 41 -3.76 -12.70 -5.28
N LEU A 42 -4.94 -12.47 -4.69
CA LEU A 42 -5.19 -12.61 -3.25
C LEU A 42 -6.10 -13.81 -2.91
N GLU A 43 -6.33 -14.72 -3.86
CA GLU A 43 -7.25 -15.85 -3.71
C GLU A 43 -6.78 -16.82 -2.62
N GLU A 44 -5.48 -17.16 -2.60
CA GLU A 44 -4.91 -18.03 -1.57
C GLU A 44 -4.91 -17.34 -0.19
N TYR A 45 -4.55 -16.05 -0.16
CA TYR A 45 -4.59 -15.23 1.04
C TYR A 45 -5.99 -15.22 1.68
N ARG A 46 -7.04 -15.02 0.88
CA ARG A 46 -8.44 -15.00 1.34
C ARG A 46 -8.92 -16.35 1.88
N LYS A 47 -8.31 -17.47 1.46
CA LYS A 47 -8.63 -18.82 1.94
C LYS A 47 -7.97 -19.16 3.28
N ILE A 48 -6.97 -18.38 3.72
CA ILE A 48 -6.32 -18.61 5.01
C ILE A 48 -7.31 -18.30 6.13
N ASP A 49 -7.56 -19.30 6.96
CA ASP A 49 -8.43 -19.21 8.12
C ASP A 49 -7.61 -19.40 9.40
N ASP A 50 -7.17 -18.29 9.97
CA ASP A 50 -6.37 -18.29 11.20
C ASP A 50 -7.14 -18.88 12.41
N LEU A 51 -8.48 -18.97 12.35
CA LEU A 51 -9.32 -19.54 13.44
C LEU A 51 -9.34 -21.06 13.46
N LYS A 52 -8.97 -21.72 12.35
CA LYS A 52 -9.03 -23.18 12.24
C LYS A 52 -7.77 -23.90 12.71
N LEU A 53 -6.78 -23.17 13.22
CA LEU A 53 -5.55 -23.76 13.73
C LEU A 53 -5.71 -24.24 15.18
N GLU A 54 -5.44 -25.52 15.41
CA GLU A 54 -5.29 -26.08 16.75
C GLU A 54 -3.85 -26.62 16.95
N PRO A 55 -3.07 -26.06 17.88
CA PRO A 55 -3.37 -24.89 18.71
C PRO A 55 -3.33 -23.57 17.89
N PRO A 56 -4.01 -22.51 18.35
CA PRO A 56 -3.90 -21.19 17.73
C PRO A 56 -2.43 -20.77 17.68
N LYS A 57 -1.92 -20.44 16.50
CA LYS A 57 -0.57 -19.89 16.38
C LYS A 57 -0.52 -18.50 17.00
N LYS A 58 0.62 -18.19 17.62
CA LYS A 58 0.91 -16.87 18.18
C LYS A 58 1.04 -15.78 17.11
N ASP A 59 1.48 -16.14 15.91
CA ASP A 59 1.56 -15.22 14.77
C ASP A 59 0.49 -15.60 13.72
N SER A 60 -0.17 -14.62 13.10
CA SER A 60 -1.18 -14.83 12.05
C SER A 60 -0.57 -15.48 10.79
N LEU A 61 -1.18 -16.56 10.27
CA LEU A 61 -0.73 -17.21 9.03
C LEU A 61 -0.91 -16.29 7.82
N ARG A 62 -1.96 -15.47 7.84
CA ARG A 62 -2.13 -14.46 6.82
C ARG A 62 -0.95 -13.47 6.84
N ALA A 63 -0.38 -13.18 8.02
CA ALA A 63 0.72 -12.20 8.16
C ALA A 63 2.01 -12.79 7.60
N ASP A 64 2.22 -14.07 7.90
CA ASP A 64 3.26 -14.86 7.26
C ASP A 64 3.11 -14.88 5.74
N TRP A 65 1.89 -15.09 5.23
CA TRP A 65 1.64 -15.10 3.79
C TRP A 65 1.96 -13.74 3.14
N LEU A 66 1.49 -12.63 3.72
CA LEU A 66 1.76 -11.29 3.19
C LEU A 66 3.26 -10.93 3.25
N ARG A 67 3.97 -11.34 4.31
CA ARG A 67 5.44 -11.17 4.36
C ARG A 67 6.15 -11.96 3.27
N LYS A 68 5.71 -13.20 3.01
CA LYS A 68 6.35 -14.11 2.07
C LYS A 68 6.03 -13.77 0.61
N TYR A 69 4.78 -13.39 0.33
CA TYR A 69 4.24 -13.27 -1.03
C TYR A 69 3.79 -11.85 -1.39
N GLY A 70 3.62 -10.94 -0.43
CA GLY A 70 3.04 -9.61 -0.65
C GLY A 70 3.79 -8.76 -1.68
N LYS A 71 5.11 -8.93 -1.81
CA LYS A 71 5.92 -8.26 -2.86
C LYS A 71 5.60 -8.77 -4.28
N ALA A 72 5.11 -10.00 -4.40
CA ALA A 72 4.74 -10.61 -5.68
C ALA A 72 3.27 -10.39 -6.03
N VAL A 73 2.45 -9.85 -5.13
CA VAL A 73 1.03 -9.55 -5.40
C VAL A 73 0.91 -8.41 -6.41
N CYS A 74 -0.06 -8.51 -7.32
CA CYS A 74 -0.38 -7.44 -8.26
C CYS A 74 -0.67 -6.14 -7.50
N ILE A 75 0.07 -5.06 -7.81
CA ILE A 75 0.04 -3.84 -7.00
C ILE A 75 -1.34 -3.18 -6.96
N ASP A 76 -2.07 -3.21 -8.08
CA ASP A 76 -3.43 -2.67 -8.18
C ASP A 76 -4.40 -3.49 -7.32
N THR A 77 -4.31 -4.82 -7.38
CA THR A 77 -5.09 -5.73 -6.54
C THR A 77 -4.81 -5.51 -5.06
N LEU A 78 -3.53 -5.33 -4.71
CA LEU A 78 -3.10 -5.09 -3.34
C LEU A 78 -3.67 -3.76 -2.83
N TYR A 79 -3.49 -2.68 -3.59
CA TYR A 79 -3.93 -1.35 -3.18
C TYR A 79 -5.44 -1.27 -3.02
N LEU A 80 -6.19 -1.77 -4.01
CA LEU A 80 -7.64 -1.83 -3.94
C LEU A 80 -8.09 -2.62 -2.70
N SER A 81 -7.52 -3.81 -2.48
CA SER A 81 -7.86 -4.64 -1.33
C SER A 81 -7.59 -3.93 0.00
N THR A 82 -6.45 -3.25 0.15
CA THR A 82 -6.14 -2.55 1.41
C THR A 82 -7.11 -1.42 1.72
N ILE A 83 -7.55 -0.66 0.70
CA ILE A 83 -8.52 0.42 0.90
C ILE A 83 -9.90 -0.15 1.23
N GLU A 84 -10.37 -1.14 0.46
CA GLU A 84 -11.65 -1.80 0.70
C GLU A 84 -11.72 -2.53 2.05
N THR A 85 -10.59 -3.04 2.55
CA THR A 85 -10.53 -3.67 3.87
C THR A 85 -10.68 -2.63 4.98
N HIS A 86 -10.01 -1.48 4.89
CA HIS A 86 -9.79 -0.57 6.02
C HIS A 86 -10.59 0.73 5.99
N GLU A 87 -11.25 1.07 4.89
CA GLU A 87 -12.06 2.27 4.82
C GLU A 87 -13.33 2.12 5.71
N ILE A 88 -13.54 3.08 6.61
CA ILE A 88 -14.73 3.15 7.48
C ILE A 88 -15.90 3.75 6.69
N LYS A 89 -16.57 2.92 5.87
CA LYS A 89 -17.70 3.38 5.04
C LYS A 89 -19.00 3.53 5.83
N HIS A 90 -19.35 2.50 6.59
CA HIS A 90 -20.67 2.38 7.23
C HIS A 90 -20.60 2.00 8.71
N THR A 91 -19.41 1.68 9.20
CA THR A 91 -19.22 1.33 10.61
C THR A 91 -19.31 2.59 11.46
N PRO A 92 -20.27 2.68 12.40
CA PRO A 92 -20.34 3.81 13.30
C PRO A 92 -19.09 3.85 14.17
N PHE A 93 -18.56 5.03 14.44
CA PHE A 93 -17.44 5.21 15.36
C PHE A 93 -17.63 6.48 16.18
N LYS A 94 -16.96 6.52 17.33
CA LYS A 94 -16.91 7.68 18.21
C LYS A 94 -15.46 8.05 18.45
N LEU A 95 -15.10 9.28 18.12
CA LEU A 95 -13.77 9.82 18.40
C LEU A 95 -13.54 9.91 19.91
N GLY A 96 -12.35 9.50 20.34
CA GLY A 96 -11.85 9.70 21.68
C GLY A 96 -11.49 11.17 21.92
N THR A 97 -11.25 11.52 23.18
CA THR A 97 -10.93 12.90 23.60
C THR A 97 -9.43 13.20 23.63
N GLY A 98 -8.58 12.22 23.32
CA GLY A 98 -7.12 12.38 23.31
C GLY A 98 -6.63 13.25 22.16
N LYS A 99 -5.40 13.78 22.29
CA LYS A 99 -4.76 14.54 21.20
C LYS A 99 -4.59 13.69 19.94
N SER A 100 -4.80 14.32 18.79
CA SER A 100 -4.45 13.75 17.49
C SER A 100 -2.99 14.03 17.14
N PHE A 101 -2.44 13.18 16.27
CA PHE A 101 -1.13 13.36 15.67
C PHE A 101 -1.28 13.38 14.14
N ALA A 102 -0.72 14.39 13.48
CA ALA A 102 -0.77 14.50 12.02
C ALA A 102 0.63 14.38 11.42
N ILE A 103 0.73 13.68 10.29
CA ILE A 103 1.95 13.61 9.47
C ILE A 103 1.62 13.85 8.01
N LYS A 104 2.47 14.61 7.32
CA LYS A 104 2.40 14.76 5.86
C LYS A 104 2.79 13.45 5.18
N TRP A 105 2.17 13.16 4.04
CA TRP A 105 2.56 11.99 3.25
C TRP A 105 4.03 12.02 2.85
N GLU A 106 4.58 13.17 2.49
CA GLU A 106 5.98 13.29 2.08
C GLU A 106 6.95 12.86 3.18
N ASP A 107 6.61 13.16 4.44
CA ASP A 107 7.43 12.78 5.59
C ASP A 107 7.28 11.31 5.93
N LEU A 108 6.05 10.78 5.90
CA LEU A 108 5.81 9.34 6.06
C LEU A 108 6.46 8.52 4.94
N LYS A 109 6.44 9.04 3.70
CA LYS A 109 7.09 8.43 2.54
C LYS A 109 8.60 8.34 2.75
N LYS A 110 9.26 9.44 3.14
CA LYS A 110 10.71 9.41 3.44
C LYS A 110 11.07 8.41 4.54
N LEU A 111 10.22 8.26 5.56
CA LEU A 111 10.44 7.29 6.64
C LEU A 111 10.31 5.83 6.17
N THR A 112 9.61 5.58 5.06
CA THR A 112 9.18 4.23 4.67
C THR A 112 9.58 3.82 3.25
N GLU A 113 10.21 4.70 2.48
CA GLU A 113 10.55 4.48 1.06
C GLU A 113 11.54 3.35 0.84
N SER A 114 12.41 3.07 1.82
CA SER A 114 13.40 1.99 1.76
C SER A 114 12.81 0.60 1.97
N TYR A 115 11.57 0.50 2.47
CA TYR A 115 10.96 -0.78 2.84
C TYR A 115 10.04 -1.31 1.76
N SER A 116 10.09 -2.62 1.54
CA SER A 116 9.16 -3.31 0.64
C SER A 116 7.78 -3.49 1.28
N ALA A 117 6.81 -3.99 0.50
CA ALA A 117 5.46 -4.28 1.00
C ALA A 117 5.51 -5.31 2.14
N TYR A 118 4.85 -5.01 3.26
CA TYR A 118 4.74 -5.87 4.47
C TYR A 118 6.06 -6.26 5.16
N GLU A 119 7.19 -5.66 4.77
CA GLU A 119 8.47 -5.81 5.47
C GLU A 119 8.47 -5.10 6.83
N LYS A 120 7.81 -3.94 6.88
CA LYS A 120 7.66 -3.07 8.04
C LYS A 120 6.23 -2.55 8.14
N TYR A 121 5.90 -2.06 9.31
CA TYR A 121 4.61 -1.46 9.62
C TYR A 121 4.80 -0.12 10.30
N VAL A 122 3.80 0.75 10.19
CA VAL A 122 3.74 2.05 10.89
C VAL A 122 3.04 1.81 12.22
N GLY A 123 3.78 1.93 13.32
CA GLY A 123 3.25 1.94 14.68
C GLY A 123 3.24 3.35 15.27
N PHE A 124 2.93 3.44 16.56
CA PHE A 124 2.76 4.71 17.26
C PHE A 124 3.60 4.77 18.54
N LYS A 125 4.34 5.86 18.68
CA LYS A 125 4.96 6.23 19.95
C LYS A 125 3.89 6.86 20.82
N LEU A 126 3.65 6.27 21.97
CA LEU A 126 2.73 6.81 22.97
C LEU A 126 3.52 7.54 24.06
N ASP A 127 3.03 8.67 24.53
CA ASP A 127 3.59 9.35 25.70
C ASP A 127 3.14 8.70 27.02
N ALA A 128 3.57 9.27 28.15
CA ALA A 128 3.19 8.77 29.48
C ALA A 128 1.67 8.82 29.75
N SER A 129 0.94 9.67 29.04
CA SER A 129 -0.51 9.81 29.10
C SER A 129 -1.24 8.90 28.11
N LYS A 130 -0.49 8.06 27.36
CA LYS A 130 -0.98 7.23 26.25
C LYS A 130 -1.52 8.04 25.06
N GLU A 131 -1.16 9.31 24.95
CA GLU A 131 -1.46 10.10 23.76
C GLU A 131 -0.47 9.77 22.63
N ILE A 132 -0.89 10.00 21.39
CA ILE A 132 -0.06 9.73 20.21
C ILE A 132 1.00 10.84 20.11
N ALA A 133 2.25 10.50 20.42
CA ALA A 133 3.38 11.43 20.37
C ALA A 133 4.11 11.40 19.01
N GLY A 134 3.89 10.36 18.21
CA GLY A 134 4.44 10.25 16.87
C GLY A 134 4.38 8.84 16.31
N ILE A 135 5.13 8.62 15.23
CA ILE A 135 5.22 7.33 14.53
C ILE A 135 6.50 6.59 14.91
N GLU A 136 6.40 5.27 14.94
CA GLU A 136 7.55 4.35 14.93
C GLU A 136 7.42 3.32 13.81
N ILE A 137 8.55 2.71 13.43
CA ILE A 137 8.58 1.64 12.44
C ILE A 137 8.63 0.30 13.17
N GLU A 138 7.57 -0.48 13.02
CA GLU A 138 7.45 -1.80 13.61
C GLU A 138 8.09 -2.84 12.69
N PRO A 139 8.97 -3.72 13.22
CA PRO A 139 9.74 -4.66 12.42
C PRO A 139 8.91 -5.81 11.85
N LYS A 140 7.75 -6.08 12.44
CA LYS A 140 6.76 -7.05 11.99
C LYS A 140 5.37 -6.62 12.44
N PHE A 141 4.35 -7.22 11.86
CA PHE A 141 2.98 -7.12 12.35
C PHE A 141 2.87 -7.47 13.84
N SER A 142 2.07 -6.71 14.59
CA SER A 142 1.77 -6.93 16.00
C SER A 142 0.25 -7.01 16.18
N ASP A 143 -0.19 -8.06 16.87
CA ASP A 143 -1.59 -8.26 17.30
C ASP A 143 -1.89 -7.56 18.64
N THR A 144 -0.85 -7.07 19.32
CA THR A 144 -0.95 -6.42 20.63
C THR A 144 -0.81 -4.90 20.57
N LYS A 145 -0.40 -4.36 19.42
CA LYS A 145 -0.26 -2.93 19.18
C LYS A 145 -0.94 -2.57 17.87
N VAL A 146 -1.52 -1.37 17.80
CA VAL A 146 -2.03 -0.84 16.53
C VAL A 146 -0.85 -0.57 15.60
N CYS A 147 -0.87 -1.18 14.43
CA CYS A 147 0.10 -0.93 13.39
C CYS A 147 -0.59 -0.94 12.03
N TYR A 148 -0.04 -0.22 11.07
CA TYR A 148 -0.60 -0.05 9.73
C TYR A 148 0.38 -0.52 8.67
N SER A 149 -0.13 -1.20 7.66
CA SER A 149 0.69 -1.68 6.55
C SER A 149 1.15 -0.53 5.65
N LEU A 150 2.38 -0.59 5.14
CA LEU A 150 2.87 0.39 4.17
C LEU A 150 2.03 0.44 2.88
N PRO A 151 1.53 -0.70 2.34
CA PRO A 151 0.63 -0.68 1.19
C PRO A 151 -0.61 0.19 1.38
N LEU A 152 -1.20 0.28 2.59
CA LEU A 152 -2.36 1.14 2.83
C LEU A 152 -2.05 2.63 2.65
N PHE A 153 -0.95 3.12 3.21
CA PHE A 153 -0.60 4.55 3.02
C PHE A 153 -0.25 4.85 1.56
N ARG A 154 0.43 3.91 0.89
CA ARG A 154 0.79 4.04 -0.52
C ARG A 154 -0.44 4.00 -1.44
N SER A 155 -1.44 3.18 -1.12
CA SER A 155 -2.69 3.11 -1.89
C SER A 155 -3.48 4.40 -1.76
N ILE A 156 -3.63 4.93 -0.54
CA ILE A 156 -4.31 6.21 -0.30
C ILE A 156 -3.57 7.37 -0.99
N ALA A 157 -2.24 7.39 -0.91
CA ALA A 157 -1.44 8.39 -1.60
C ALA A 157 -1.64 8.35 -3.12
N ARG A 158 -1.77 7.15 -3.70
CA ARG A 158 -2.04 6.98 -5.13
C ARG A 158 -3.44 7.46 -5.50
N GLU A 159 -4.46 7.19 -4.71
CA GLU A 159 -5.83 7.70 -4.96
C GLU A 159 -5.95 9.22 -4.84
N ASN A 160 -4.98 9.86 -4.18
CA ASN A 160 -4.91 11.30 -4.00
C ASN A 160 -3.69 11.90 -4.71
N GLU A 161 -3.22 11.26 -5.78
CA GLU A 161 -2.10 11.74 -6.57
C GLU A 161 -2.34 13.19 -7.04
N GLY A 162 -1.31 14.03 -6.87
CA GLY A 162 -1.37 15.45 -7.18
C GLY A 162 -1.95 16.34 -6.07
N LEU A 163 -2.33 15.80 -4.92
CA LEU A 163 -2.80 16.54 -3.74
C LEU A 163 -1.74 16.56 -2.63
N ASP A 164 -1.67 17.66 -1.86
CA ASP A 164 -0.95 17.71 -0.57
C ASP A 164 -1.83 17.01 0.47
N ILE A 165 -1.44 15.81 0.89
CA ILE A 165 -2.22 15.02 1.83
C ILE A 165 -1.49 14.83 3.16
N SER A 166 -2.26 14.82 4.24
CA SER A 166 -1.79 14.44 5.57
C SER A 166 -2.66 13.34 6.17
N PHE A 167 -2.05 12.50 7.00
CA PHE A 167 -2.75 11.49 7.79
C PHE A 167 -2.84 12.00 9.21
N GLU A 168 -4.07 12.12 9.73
CA GLU A 168 -4.30 12.50 11.11
C GLU A 168 -4.84 11.32 11.91
N PHE A 169 -4.03 10.87 12.86
CA PHE A 169 -4.27 9.73 13.73
C PHE A 169 -4.92 10.16 15.04
N MET A 170 -5.87 9.35 15.50
CA MET A 170 -6.68 9.65 16.69
C MET A 170 -7.25 8.39 17.30
N TRP A 171 -7.45 8.41 18.62
CA TRP A 171 -8.17 7.35 19.32
C TRP A 171 -9.67 7.37 18.96
N ALA A 172 -10.27 6.20 18.80
CA ALA A 172 -11.70 6.05 18.56
C ALA A 172 -12.23 4.69 19.05
N LEU A 173 -13.50 4.67 19.44
CA LEU A 173 -14.29 3.44 19.56
C LEU A 173 -14.94 3.15 18.20
N VAL A 174 -14.58 2.02 17.60
CA VAL A 174 -15.13 1.60 16.29
C VAL A 174 -16.18 0.51 16.53
N GLY A 175 -17.38 0.74 15.99
CA GLY A 175 -18.60 -0.05 16.17
C GLY A 175 -18.88 -0.45 17.61
N ASN A 176 -18.97 -1.76 17.87
CA ASN A 176 -19.34 -2.29 19.19
C ASN A 176 -18.11 -2.61 20.07
N SER A 177 -16.91 -2.17 19.67
CA SER A 177 -15.71 -2.37 20.49
C SER A 177 -15.85 -1.66 21.84
N LYS A 178 -15.39 -2.32 22.91
CA LYS A 178 -15.25 -1.73 24.25
C LYS A 178 -13.88 -1.07 24.46
N GLN A 179 -12.96 -1.27 23.52
CA GLN A 179 -11.59 -0.78 23.58
C GLN A 179 -11.37 0.24 22.47
N GLU A 180 -10.81 1.39 22.84
CA GLU A 180 -10.36 2.39 21.87
C GLU A 180 -9.19 1.84 21.05
N THR A 181 -9.19 2.17 19.76
CA THR A 181 -8.10 1.91 18.85
C THR A 181 -7.69 3.21 18.17
N ILE A 182 -6.51 3.24 17.57
CA ILE A 182 -6.11 4.35 16.72
C ILE A 182 -6.78 4.13 15.37
N ILE A 183 -7.42 5.16 14.85
CA ILE A 183 -7.89 5.29 13.46
C ILE A 183 -7.20 6.50 12.84
N PHE A 184 -7.36 6.69 11.53
CA PHE A 184 -6.92 7.94 10.92
C PHE A 184 -7.90 8.48 9.90
N ARG A 185 -7.85 9.80 9.69
CA ARG A 185 -8.51 10.47 8.57
C ARG A 185 -7.49 11.01 7.59
N VAL A 186 -7.89 11.07 6.32
CA VAL A 186 -7.07 11.67 5.26
C VAL A 186 -7.48 13.13 5.08
N LEU A 187 -6.52 14.03 5.28
CA LEU A 187 -6.66 15.45 5.06
C LEU A 187 -6.15 15.77 3.66
N ASN A 188 -7.06 15.93 2.70
CA ASN A 188 -6.76 16.16 1.27
C ASN A 188 -7.60 17.29 0.66
N GLY A 189 -8.26 18.10 1.51
CA GLY A 189 -9.18 19.17 1.09
C GLY A 189 -10.57 18.70 0.63
N LYS A 190 -10.84 17.38 0.56
CA LYS A 190 -12.17 16.84 0.24
C LYS A 190 -13.04 16.78 1.51
N ASN A 191 -14.35 17.04 1.34
CA ASN A 191 -15.36 16.93 2.38
C ASN A 191 -16.51 16.01 1.92
N PRO A 192 -16.99 15.07 2.76
CA PRO A 192 -16.45 14.72 4.08
C PRO A 192 -15.07 14.04 3.97
N ALA A 193 -14.29 14.11 5.05
CA ALA A 193 -13.03 13.39 5.14
C ALA A 193 -13.25 11.87 5.16
N THR A 194 -12.39 11.12 4.48
CA THR A 194 -12.40 9.65 4.53
C THR A 194 -11.64 9.17 5.76
N PHE A 195 -12.24 8.22 6.49
CA PHE A 195 -11.65 7.61 7.68
C PHE A 195 -11.26 6.17 7.38
N PHE A 196 -10.17 5.73 8.00
CA PHE A 196 -9.63 4.40 7.89
C PHE A 196 -9.47 3.82 9.29
N ASP A 197 -10.06 2.65 9.53
CA ASP A 197 -9.95 1.95 10.79
C ASP A 197 -8.67 1.11 10.86
N PHE A 198 -8.57 0.32 11.92
CA PHE A 198 -7.43 -0.52 12.24
C PHE A 198 -7.01 -1.34 11.02
N SER A 199 -5.84 -1.02 10.48
CA SER A 199 -5.17 -1.87 9.50
C SER A 199 -4.41 -2.97 10.19
N ASP A 200 -5.13 -3.82 10.91
CA ASP A 200 -4.53 -5.02 11.44
C ASP A 200 -4.29 -6.03 10.31
N GLU A 201 -4.08 -5.63 9.04
CA GLU A 201 -3.91 -6.58 7.96
C GLU A 201 -2.58 -7.32 8.11
N PRO A 202 -2.66 -8.63 8.37
CA PRO A 202 -3.88 -9.44 8.27
C PRO A 202 -4.57 -9.73 9.60
N ARG A 203 -5.86 -9.40 9.66
CA ARG A 203 -6.68 -9.66 10.83
C ARG A 203 -7.51 -10.91 10.62
N ILE A 204 -7.64 -11.61 11.73
CA ILE A 204 -8.61 -12.66 11.95
C ILE A 204 -9.96 -11.98 12.22
N ASP A 205 -10.93 -12.17 11.34
CA ASP A 205 -12.34 -11.92 11.69
C ASP A 205 -12.76 -12.97 12.73
N ALA A 206 -12.52 -12.66 14.00
CA ALA A 206 -13.06 -13.39 15.15
C ALA A 206 -14.08 -12.55 15.93
N SER A 207 -14.11 -11.23 15.69
CA SER A 207 -14.81 -10.27 16.53
C SER A 207 -16.11 -9.78 15.91
N GLY A 208 -16.99 -10.69 15.46
CA GLY A 208 -18.41 -10.41 15.22
C GLY A 208 -18.74 -9.26 14.27
N TYR A 209 -17.76 -8.76 13.52
CA TYR A 209 -17.93 -7.73 12.50
C TYR A 209 -18.40 -8.44 11.24
N LYS A 210 -19.68 -8.78 11.21
CA LYS A 210 -20.33 -9.06 9.94
C LYS A 210 -20.25 -7.77 9.12
N LYS A 211 -19.28 -7.69 8.19
CA LYS A 211 -19.38 -6.79 7.04
C LYS A 211 -20.79 -7.02 6.49
N ALA A 212 -21.60 -5.96 6.44
CA ALA A 212 -22.91 -6.05 5.80
C ALA A 212 -22.69 -6.62 4.38
N PRO A 213 -23.51 -7.57 3.93
CA PRO A 213 -23.38 -8.13 2.59
C PRO A 213 -23.52 -7.00 1.57
N LEU A 214 -22.67 -7.05 0.54
CA LEU A 214 -22.78 -6.26 -0.69
C LEU A 214 -24.19 -6.35 -1.27
#